data_AF-K1RL98-F1
#
_entry.id   AF-K1RL98-F1
#
_cell.length_a   1.000
_cell.length_b   1.000
_cell.length_c   1.000
_cell.angle_alpha   90.00
_cell.angle_beta   90.00
_cell.angle_gamma   90.00
#
_symmetry.space_group_name_H-M   'P 1'
#
loop_
_entity.id
_entity.type
_entity.pdbx_description
1 polymer ?
#
loop_
_entity_poly.entity_id
_entity_poly.type
_entity_poly.pdbx_seq_one_letter_code
_entity_poly.pdbx_strand_id
1 'polypeptide(L)'
;MKKQQGNEKSHTIEGDRVNTAIDGLIEKVGMFAMEKKAISVDQVKENFSINGEQAESVIKQLETIGVLGKKNEDGTHTVMMDKDAFINRVRGYQDLAERMRAVAASKNANLSDVTISKKLIIEENDHAVKTRVPGTWGEEARYVWLRKENIMEIHGGKTMLTF
;
A
#
# COMPACT_ATOMS: atom_id res chain seq x y z
N MET A 1 -3.29 3.01 36.90
CA MET A 1 -2.90 3.48 35.56
C MET A 1 -1.83 2.54 35.01
N LYS A 2 -2.19 1.60 34.12
CA LYS A 2 -1.21 0.68 33.50
C LYS A 2 -0.92 1.17 32.08
N LYS A 3 0.25 1.78 31.89
CA LYS A 3 0.80 2.10 30.56
C LYS A 3 1.07 0.78 29.84
N GLN A 4 0.38 0.53 28.74
CA GLN A 4 0.75 -0.54 27.81
C GLN A 4 2.04 -0.13 27.10
N GLN A 5 3.13 -0.78 27.48
CA GLN A 5 4.27 -1.00 26.60
C GLN A 5 3.75 -1.66 25.33
N GLY A 6 3.85 -0.98 24.20
CA GLY A 6 3.44 -1.52 22.91
C GLY A 6 4.39 -1.03 21.83
N ASN A 7 5.12 -1.98 21.25
CA ASN A 7 5.67 -1.93 19.90
C ASN A 7 7.06 -1.30 19.65
N GLU A 8 8.07 -1.62 20.46
CA GLU A 8 9.49 -1.38 20.11
C GLU A 8 10.11 -2.46 19.20
N LYS A 9 9.34 -3.45 18.72
CA LYS A 9 9.87 -4.51 17.86
C LYS A 9 8.91 -4.78 16.72
N SER A 10 9.26 -4.34 15.51
CA SER A 10 9.05 -5.04 14.22
C SER A 10 9.07 -4.09 13.02
N HIS A 11 10.04 -3.20 12.90
CA HIS A 11 10.35 -2.58 11.60
C HIS A 11 11.82 -2.84 11.33
N THR A 12 12.10 -4.05 10.84
CA THR A 12 13.43 -4.43 10.38
C THR A 12 13.73 -3.63 9.11
N ILE A 13 14.79 -2.82 9.22
CA ILE A 13 15.39 -1.92 8.22
C ILE A 13 15.69 -2.60 6.86
N GLU A 14 15.66 -3.94 6.79
CA GLU A 14 15.77 -4.70 5.53
C GLU A 14 14.55 -4.56 4.61
N GLY A 15 13.35 -4.32 5.15
CA GLY A 15 12.17 -4.01 4.34
C GLY A 15 12.24 -2.64 3.66
N ASP A 16 12.90 -1.67 4.29
CA ASP A 16 13.08 -0.30 3.80
C ASP A 16 13.90 -0.24 2.49
N ARG A 17 14.96 -1.07 2.38
CA ARG A 17 15.81 -1.09 1.17
C ARG A 17 15.14 -1.80 -0.01
N VAL A 18 14.40 -2.87 0.27
CA VAL A 18 13.65 -3.61 -0.76
C VAL A 18 12.47 -2.76 -1.26
N ASN A 19 11.78 -2.05 -0.38
CA ASN A 19 10.72 -1.12 -0.77
C ASN A 19 11.23 0.01 -1.66
N THR A 20 12.41 0.60 -1.41
CA THR A 20 12.88 1.75 -2.21
C THR A 20 13.14 1.39 -3.69
N ALA A 21 13.73 0.22 -3.96
CA ALA A 21 13.98 -0.25 -5.33
C ALA A 21 12.69 -0.69 -6.03
N ILE A 22 11.78 -1.29 -5.26
CA ILE A 22 10.46 -1.71 -5.73
C ILE A 22 9.56 -0.51 -5.99
N ASP A 23 9.61 0.55 -5.19
CA ASP A 23 8.82 1.78 -5.35
C ASP A 23 9.17 2.50 -6.66
N GLY A 24 10.46 2.63 -6.97
CA GLY A 24 10.91 3.20 -8.23
C GLY A 24 10.53 2.33 -9.45
N LEU A 25 10.44 1.00 -9.27
CA LEU A 25 9.95 0.10 -10.30
C LEU A 25 8.42 0.16 -10.44
N ILE A 26 7.67 0.25 -9.35
CA ILE A 26 6.20 0.42 -9.36
C ILE A 26 5.83 1.69 -10.12
N GLU A 27 6.51 2.80 -9.88
CA GLU A 27 6.25 4.05 -10.58
C GLU A 27 6.49 3.89 -12.08
N LYS A 28 7.66 3.37 -12.47
CA LYS A 28 8.03 3.20 -13.89
C LYS A 28 7.14 2.18 -14.60
N VAL A 29 6.89 1.02 -13.99
CA VAL A 29 6.05 -0.05 -14.55
C VAL A 29 4.59 0.39 -14.60
N GLY A 30 4.12 1.12 -13.59
CA GLY A 30 2.76 1.68 -13.59
C GLY A 30 2.59 2.76 -14.64
N MET A 31 3.56 3.67 -14.83
CA MET A 31 3.54 4.63 -15.95
C MET A 31 3.55 3.92 -17.31
N PHE A 32 4.41 2.92 -17.47
CA PHE A 32 4.47 2.11 -18.69
C PHE A 32 3.13 1.41 -18.94
N ALA A 33 2.48 0.92 -17.88
CA ALA A 33 1.16 0.32 -18.00
C ALA A 33 0.11 1.29 -18.47
N MET A 34 0.16 2.53 -17.99
CA MET A 34 -0.76 3.57 -18.40
C MET A 34 -0.60 3.99 -19.85
N GLU A 35 0.64 4.03 -20.34
CA GLU A 35 0.91 4.31 -21.75
C GLU A 35 0.44 3.19 -22.66
N LYS A 36 0.69 1.93 -22.27
CA LYS A 36 0.30 0.76 -23.06
C LYS A 36 -1.16 0.35 -22.89
N LYS A 37 -1.86 0.87 -21.86
CA LYS A 37 -3.20 0.47 -21.37
C LYS A 37 -3.31 -0.99 -20.91
N ALA A 38 -2.38 -1.85 -21.29
CA ALA A 38 -2.24 -3.22 -20.81
C ALA A 38 -0.76 -3.60 -20.75
N ILE A 39 -0.37 -4.39 -19.75
CA ILE A 39 1.01 -4.89 -19.61
C ILE A 39 1.06 -6.37 -19.28
N SER A 40 2.14 -7.03 -19.66
CA SER A 40 2.45 -8.39 -19.22
C SER A 40 3.77 -8.45 -18.44
N VAL A 41 3.95 -9.54 -17.70
CA VAL A 41 5.21 -9.86 -17.01
C VAL A 41 6.38 -9.84 -17.99
N ASP A 42 6.20 -10.41 -19.19
CA ASP A 42 7.24 -10.46 -20.22
C ASP A 42 7.63 -9.07 -20.72
N GLN A 43 6.65 -8.18 -20.96
CA GLN A 43 6.93 -6.81 -21.37
C GLN A 43 7.70 -6.04 -20.30
N VAL A 44 7.33 -6.22 -19.03
CA VAL A 44 8.03 -5.57 -17.92
C VAL A 44 9.45 -6.11 -17.79
N LYS A 45 9.63 -7.42 -17.92
CA LYS A 45 10.94 -8.08 -17.89
C LYS A 45 11.85 -7.55 -19.00
N GLU A 46 11.36 -7.44 -20.24
CA GLU A 46 12.14 -6.92 -21.38
C GLU A 46 12.41 -5.41 -21.28
N ASN A 47 11.40 -4.60 -20.96
CA ASN A 47 11.55 -3.14 -20.94
C ASN A 47 12.38 -2.65 -19.76
N PHE A 48 12.30 -3.32 -18.61
CA PHE A 48 13.01 -2.92 -17.39
C PHE A 48 14.28 -3.74 -17.12
N SER A 49 14.58 -4.75 -17.95
CA SER A 49 15.72 -5.65 -17.78
C SER A 49 15.81 -6.23 -16.36
N ILE A 50 14.65 -6.56 -15.79
CA ILE A 50 14.52 -7.15 -14.45
C ILE A 50 14.25 -8.65 -14.54
N ASN A 51 14.38 -9.36 -13.42
CA ASN A 51 14.05 -10.78 -13.37
C ASN A 51 12.52 -10.99 -13.33
N GLY A 52 12.08 -12.21 -13.70
CA GLY A 52 10.65 -12.54 -13.76
C GLY A 52 9.94 -12.41 -12.41
N GLU A 53 10.63 -12.78 -11.32
CA GLU A 53 10.10 -12.66 -9.95
C GLU A 53 9.87 -11.20 -9.55
N GLN A 54 10.78 -10.27 -9.88
CA GLN A 54 10.59 -8.85 -9.66
C GLN A 54 9.44 -8.30 -10.50
N ALA A 55 9.36 -8.69 -11.77
CA ALA A 55 8.26 -8.27 -12.65
C ALA A 55 6.90 -8.72 -12.12
N GLU A 56 6.78 -9.97 -11.68
CA GLU A 56 5.57 -10.48 -11.03
C GLU A 56 5.26 -9.76 -9.73
N SER A 57 6.26 -9.51 -8.88
CA SER A 57 6.08 -8.77 -7.63
C SER A 57 5.51 -7.37 -7.87
N VAL A 58 6.05 -6.65 -8.86
CA VAL A 58 5.62 -5.29 -9.20
C VAL A 58 4.20 -5.30 -9.80
N ILE A 59 3.91 -6.22 -10.72
CA ILE A 59 2.56 -6.35 -11.29
C ILE A 59 1.53 -6.69 -10.22
N LYS A 60 1.86 -7.63 -9.32
CA LYS A 60 0.99 -8.00 -8.21
C LYS A 60 0.76 -6.84 -7.23
N GLN A 61 1.77 -6.00 -7.00
CA GLN A 61 1.60 -4.77 -6.23
C GLN A 61 0.71 -3.77 -6.95
N LEU A 62 0.88 -3.57 -8.27
CA LEU A 62 0.01 -2.70 -9.05
C LEU A 62 -1.44 -3.20 -9.08
N GLU A 63 -1.67 -4.52 -9.11
CA GLU A 63 -3.00 -5.12 -8.92
C GLU A 63 -3.53 -4.86 -7.49
N THR A 64 -2.69 -5.04 -6.47
CA THR A 64 -3.06 -4.80 -5.05
C THR A 64 -3.42 -3.34 -4.80
N ILE A 65 -2.71 -2.41 -5.44
CA ILE A 65 -2.96 -0.96 -5.36
C ILE A 65 -4.22 -0.58 -6.14
N GLY A 66 -4.73 -1.47 -7.01
CA GLY A 66 -5.93 -1.26 -7.83
C GLY A 66 -5.65 -0.51 -9.14
N VAL A 67 -4.37 -0.38 -9.52
CA VAL A 67 -3.94 0.26 -10.77
C VAL A 67 -4.25 -0.66 -11.96
N LEU A 68 -3.95 -1.95 -11.79
CA LEU A 68 -4.18 -3.00 -12.75
C LEU A 68 -5.39 -3.84 -12.37
N GLY A 69 -6.12 -4.27 -13.39
CA GLY A 69 -7.14 -5.30 -13.29
C GLY A 69 -6.55 -6.70 -13.24
N LYS A 70 -7.42 -7.67 -13.03
CA LYS A 70 -7.06 -9.09 -13.04
C LYS A 70 -6.42 -9.48 -14.37
N LYS A 71 -5.54 -10.47 -14.31
CA LYS A 71 -4.96 -11.13 -15.48
C LYS A 71 -6.05 -11.56 -16.47
N ASN A 72 -5.93 -11.10 -17.72
CA ASN A 72 -6.75 -11.53 -18.86
C ASN A 72 -6.32 -12.92 -19.36
N GLU A 73 -7.16 -13.57 -20.17
CA GLU A 73 -6.85 -14.88 -20.77
C GLU A 73 -5.56 -14.85 -21.61
N ASP A 74 -5.26 -13.69 -22.22
CA ASP A 74 -4.02 -13.45 -22.98
C ASP A 74 -2.77 -13.24 -22.11
N GLY A 75 -2.91 -13.32 -20.78
CA GLY A 75 -1.82 -13.11 -19.83
C GLY A 75 -1.43 -11.66 -19.59
N THR A 76 -2.20 -10.71 -20.13
CA THR A 76 -2.00 -9.27 -19.92
C THR A 76 -2.87 -8.74 -18.77
N HIS A 77 -2.42 -7.67 -18.13
CA HIS A 77 -3.15 -6.94 -17.10
C HIS A 77 -3.56 -5.58 -17.66
N THR A 78 -4.86 -5.33 -17.77
CA THR A 78 -5.40 -4.05 -18.22
C THR A 78 -5.40 -3.01 -17.11
N VAL A 79 -5.04 -1.78 -17.43
CA VAL A 79 -5.13 -0.66 -16.48
C VAL A 79 -6.59 -0.30 -16.25
N MET A 80 -7.01 -0.30 -14.99
CA MET A 80 -8.37 0.09 -14.58
C MET A 80 -8.42 1.50 -13.97
N MET A 81 -7.26 2.08 -13.67
CA MET A 81 -7.13 3.37 -12.99
C MET A 81 -6.66 4.46 -13.95
N ASP A 82 -7.20 5.67 -13.81
CA ASP A 82 -6.76 6.82 -14.58
C ASP A 82 -5.36 7.29 -14.21
N LYS A 83 -4.68 7.95 -15.16
CA LYS A 83 -3.31 8.44 -15.00
C LYS A 83 -3.13 9.35 -13.80
N ASP A 84 -4.05 10.29 -13.61
CA ASP A 84 -3.99 11.22 -12.48
C ASP A 84 -4.22 10.52 -11.13
N ALA A 85 -5.12 9.53 -11.08
CA ALA A 85 -5.38 8.75 -9.89
C ALA A 85 -4.15 7.94 -9.46
N PHE A 86 -3.42 7.35 -10.41
CA PHE A 86 -2.16 6.66 -10.11
C PHE A 86 -1.06 7.60 -9.66
N ILE A 87 -0.88 8.74 -10.34
CA ILE A 87 0.13 9.73 -9.91
C ILE A 87 -0.15 10.17 -8.47
N ASN A 88 -1.42 10.44 -8.14
CA ASN A 88 -1.81 10.79 -6.77
C ASN A 88 -1.57 9.63 -5.78
N ARG A 89 -1.80 8.38 -6.20
CA ARG A 89 -1.56 7.18 -5.39
C ARG A 89 -0.07 6.95 -5.11
N VAL A 90 0.77 7.06 -6.14
CA VAL A 90 2.23 6.92 -6.03
C VAL A 90 2.80 8.05 -5.17
N ARG A 91 2.34 9.29 -5.38
CA ARG A 91 2.70 10.43 -4.52
C ARG A 91 2.27 10.21 -3.08
N GLY A 92 1.07 9.69 -2.83
CA GLY A 92 0.61 9.35 -1.48
C GLY A 92 1.48 8.28 -0.82
N TYR A 93 1.89 7.25 -1.56
CA TYR A 93 2.82 6.23 -1.06
C TYR A 93 4.21 6.79 -0.77
N GLN A 94 4.75 7.63 -1.66
CA GLN A 94 6.05 8.29 -1.46
C GLN A 94 6.03 9.25 -0.27
N ASP A 95 5.00 10.08 -0.16
CA ASP A 95 4.81 11.01 0.96
C ASP A 95 4.63 10.25 2.28
N LEU A 96 3.88 9.15 2.28
CA LEU A 96 3.72 8.29 3.46
C LEU A 96 5.04 7.60 3.86
N ALA A 97 5.79 7.05 2.90
CA ALA A 97 7.08 6.44 3.14
C ALA A 97 8.13 7.46 3.61
N GLU A 98 8.11 8.67 3.05
CA GLU A 98 8.96 9.77 3.46
C GLU A 98 8.61 10.27 4.86
N ARG A 99 7.32 10.40 5.18
CA ARG A 99 6.85 10.68 6.54
C ARG A 99 7.27 9.60 7.51
N MET A 100 7.15 8.33 7.14
CA MET A 100 7.55 7.20 7.98
C MET A 100 9.06 7.21 8.23
N ARG A 101 9.87 7.49 7.20
CA ARG A 101 11.31 7.67 7.32
C ARG A 101 11.66 8.87 8.19
N ALA A 102 10.95 9.99 8.02
CA ALA A 102 11.13 11.19 8.84
C ALA A 102 10.73 10.92 10.30
N VAL A 103 9.67 10.17 10.55
CA VAL A 103 9.22 9.76 11.90
C VAL A 103 10.24 8.82 12.56
N ALA A 104 10.70 7.79 11.83
CA ALA A 104 11.72 6.86 12.28
C ALA A 104 13.06 7.54 12.56
N ALA A 105 13.47 8.47 11.68
CA ALA A 105 14.71 9.24 11.83
C ALA A 105 14.63 10.30 12.93
N SER A 106 13.46 10.92 13.13
CA SER A 106 13.30 12.02 14.09
C SER A 106 12.98 11.57 15.52
N LYS A 107 12.71 10.27 15.77
CA LYS A 107 12.19 9.78 17.07
C LYS A 107 11.03 10.65 17.60
N ASN A 108 10.24 11.25 16.70
CA ASN A 108 9.14 12.11 17.11
C ASN A 108 7.99 11.25 17.62
N ALA A 109 7.88 11.14 18.94
CA ALA A 109 6.79 10.45 19.64
C ALA A 109 5.39 11.10 19.43
N ASN A 110 5.30 12.17 18.63
CA ASN A 110 4.06 12.91 18.37
C ASN A 110 3.26 12.39 17.15
N LEU A 111 3.84 11.54 16.31
CA LEU A 111 3.11 10.83 15.25
C LEU A 111 2.95 9.38 15.71
N SER A 112 1.86 9.11 16.41
CA SER A 112 1.50 7.76 16.83
C SER A 112 0.95 7.01 15.63
N ASP A 113 1.69 6.02 15.15
CA ASP A 113 1.17 5.09 14.17
C ASP A 113 0.09 4.20 14.81
N VAL A 114 -0.99 3.97 14.06
CA VAL A 114 -2.08 3.10 14.46
C VAL A 114 -2.11 1.91 13.51
N THR A 115 -1.82 0.72 14.05
CA THR A 115 -1.98 -0.54 13.33
C THR A 115 -3.40 -1.08 13.56
N ILE A 116 -4.12 -1.29 12.47
CA ILE A 116 -5.52 -1.71 12.46
C ILE A 116 -5.63 -3.05 11.74
N SER A 117 -6.20 -4.05 12.38
CA SER A 117 -6.45 -5.34 11.73
C SER A 117 -7.56 -5.22 10.69
N LYS A 118 -7.39 -5.84 9.51
CA LYS A 118 -8.45 -5.89 8.49
C LYS A 118 -9.73 -6.57 8.98
N LYS A 119 -9.68 -7.37 10.05
CA LYS A 119 -10.86 -7.95 10.71
C LYS A 119 -11.80 -6.90 11.31
N LEU A 120 -11.32 -5.67 11.53
CA LEU A 120 -12.12 -4.56 12.03
C LEU A 120 -12.79 -3.75 10.92
N ILE A 121 -12.53 -4.08 9.65
CA ILE A 121 -13.18 -3.45 8.51
C ILE A 121 -14.64 -3.90 8.48
N ILE A 122 -15.52 -2.90 8.40
CA ILE A 122 -16.97 -3.10 8.33
C ILE A 122 -17.45 -2.76 6.93
N GLU A 123 -16.80 -1.82 6.27
CA GLU A 123 -17.18 -1.32 4.95
C GLU A 123 -15.93 -0.83 4.21
N GLU A 124 -15.88 -1.07 2.91
CA GLU A 124 -14.77 -0.65 2.05
C GLU A 124 -15.34 -0.11 0.74
N ASN A 125 -14.85 1.04 0.31
CA ASN A 125 -15.13 1.62 -1.01
C ASN A 125 -13.81 1.91 -1.75
N ASP A 126 -13.89 2.44 -2.97
CA ASP A 126 -12.70 2.67 -3.81
C ASP A 126 -11.68 3.63 -3.20
N HIS A 127 -12.10 4.51 -2.27
CA HIS A 127 -11.26 5.59 -1.75
C HIS A 127 -10.99 5.49 -0.24
N ALA A 128 -11.77 4.72 0.51
CA ALA A 128 -11.70 4.67 1.96
C ALA A 128 -12.17 3.33 2.54
N VAL A 129 -11.65 3.03 3.73
CA VAL A 129 -11.98 1.86 4.54
C VAL A 129 -12.60 2.32 5.84
N LYS A 130 -13.78 1.81 6.16
CA LYS A 130 -14.47 2.05 7.43
C LYS A 130 -14.09 0.94 8.41
N THR A 131 -13.48 1.33 9.51
CA THR A 131 -13.07 0.39 10.55
C THR A 131 -13.79 0.69 11.86
N ARG A 132 -14.13 -0.35 12.62
CA ARG A 132 -14.67 -0.18 13.97
C ARG A 132 -13.55 0.12 14.95
N VAL A 133 -13.76 1.11 15.81
CA VAL A 133 -12.83 1.46 16.89
C VAL A 133 -12.89 0.37 17.97
N PRO A 134 -11.78 -0.31 18.27
CA PRO A 134 -11.73 -1.31 19.34
C PRO A 134 -12.19 -0.73 20.68
N GLY A 135 -12.94 -1.51 21.46
CA GLY A 135 -13.50 -1.05 22.74
C GLY A 135 -14.86 -0.37 22.64
N THR A 136 -15.41 -0.20 21.43
CA THR A 136 -16.78 0.28 21.22
C THR A 136 -17.65 -0.82 20.63
N TRP A 137 -18.84 -1.06 21.21
CA TRP A 137 -19.72 -2.19 20.89
C TRP A 137 -21.20 -1.80 21.02
N GLY A 138 -22.10 -2.54 20.37
CA GLY A 138 -23.54 -2.31 20.47
C GLY A 138 -23.97 -0.95 19.92
N GLU A 139 -24.90 -0.28 20.60
CA GLU A 139 -25.40 1.06 20.23
C GLU A 139 -24.33 2.16 20.34
N GLU A 140 -23.23 1.93 21.09
CA GLU A 140 -22.12 2.86 21.21
C GLU A 140 -20.95 2.57 20.26
N ALA A 141 -21.14 1.64 19.30
CA ALA A 141 -20.10 1.31 18.33
C ALA A 141 -19.68 2.55 17.52
N ARG A 142 -18.38 2.85 17.53
CA ARG A 142 -17.79 3.95 16.77
C ARG A 142 -17.03 3.41 15.58
N TYR A 143 -17.10 4.15 14.49
CA TYR A 143 -16.46 3.82 13.23
C TYR A 143 -15.61 4.99 12.78
N VAL A 144 -14.45 4.69 12.19
CA VAL A 144 -13.59 5.69 11.56
C VAL A 144 -13.42 5.35 10.09
N TRP A 145 -13.53 6.37 9.25
CA TRP A 145 -13.21 6.28 7.83
C TRP A 145 -11.76 6.66 7.63
N LEU A 146 -10.99 5.71 7.11
CA LEU A 146 -9.58 5.88 6.79
C LEU A 146 -9.45 5.93 5.28
N ARG A 147 -8.84 6.98 4.74
CA ARG A 147 -8.63 7.08 3.30
C ARG A 147 -7.58 6.05 2.91
N LYS A 148 -7.86 5.27 1.87
CA LYS A 148 -6.95 4.24 1.35
C LYS A 148 -5.59 4.82 0.93
N GLU A 149 -5.50 6.12 0.66
CA GLU A 149 -4.24 6.83 0.34
C GLU A 149 -3.32 6.99 1.54
N ASN A 150 -3.84 6.96 2.76
CA ASN A 150 -3.09 7.10 4.01
C ASN A 150 -2.91 5.78 4.75
N ILE A 151 -3.23 4.66 4.09
CA ILE A 151 -3.17 3.32 4.68
C ILE A 151 -2.11 2.51 3.96
N MET A 152 -1.23 1.88 4.74
CA MET A 152 -0.25 0.91 4.25
C MET A 152 -0.62 -0.49 4.73
N GLU A 153 -0.64 -1.48 3.84
CA GLU A 153 -0.84 -2.86 4.24
C GLU A 153 0.47 -3.49 4.73
N ILE A 154 0.44 -4.04 5.95
CA ILE A 154 1.57 -4.73 6.56
C ILE A 154 1.17 -6.17 6.95
N HIS A 155 2.15 -7.01 7.29
CA HIS A 155 1.97 -8.44 7.62
C HIS A 155 1.26 -9.25 6.52
N GLY A 156 1.64 -9.04 5.26
CA GLY A 156 1.09 -9.79 4.12
C GLY A 156 -0.40 -9.50 3.89
N GLY A 157 -0.82 -8.25 4.11
CA GLY A 157 -2.19 -7.79 3.87
C GLY A 157 -3.17 -8.05 5.01
N LYS A 158 -2.72 -8.56 6.17
CA LYS A 158 -3.60 -8.85 7.33
C LYS A 158 -3.94 -7.61 8.16
N THR A 159 -3.11 -6.58 8.06
CA THR A 159 -3.16 -5.38 8.90
C THR A 159 -2.86 -4.15 8.06
N MET A 160 -3.43 -3.03 8.49
CA MET A 160 -3.32 -1.71 7.89
C MET A 160 -2.61 -0.80 8.88
N LEU A 161 -1.67 0.01 8.41
CA LEU A 161 -0.97 1.03 9.19
C LEU A 161 -1.43 2.40 8.70
N THR A 162 -1.80 3.28 9.62
CA THR A 162 -2.20 4.67 9.35
C THR A 162 -1.62 5.58 10.43
N PHE A 163 -1.45 6.87 10.13
CA PHE A 163 -1.04 7.91 11.07
C PHE A 163 -2.17 8.90 11.33
#